data_AF-A0AAD5L752-F1
#
_entry.id   AF-A0AAD5L752-F1
#
_cell.length_a   1.000
_cell.length_b   1.000
_cell.length_c   1.000
_cell.angle_alpha   90.00
_cell.angle_beta   90.00
_cell.angle_gamma   90.00
#
_symmetry.space_group_name_H-M   'P 1'
#
loop_
_entity.id
_entity.type
_entity.pdbx_description
1 polymer ?
#
loop_
_entity_poly.entity_id
_entity_poly.type
_entity_poly.pdbx_seq_one_letter_code
_entity_poly.pdbx_strand_id
1 'polypeptide(L)'
;MEQLNLTAFENKLAGSLSGGNKRKLSVAIAMIGSPSILFLDEPSTGMDPVSRRFMWDVISEISTYNKEATVVLTTHSMEECEALCTRVGIMVGGGLKCLGSIQHLKGRFGDGLMFDAKLQPPSESAVRALALRYFESEDSHISRDQVVGMCESWGEASATAT
;
A
#
# COMPACT_ATOMS: atom_id res chain seq x y z
N MET A 1 -0.75 -6.29 -25.16
CA MET A 1 -0.64 -4.82 -25.33
C MET A 1 -1.88 -4.09 -24.81
N GLU A 2 -3.09 -4.48 -25.22
CA GLU A 2 -4.35 -3.88 -24.74
C GLU A 2 -4.58 -4.06 -23.25
N GLN A 3 -4.37 -5.28 -22.72
CA GLN A 3 -4.56 -5.60 -21.29
C GLN A 3 -3.74 -4.71 -20.34
N LEU A 4 -2.58 -4.19 -20.80
CA LEU A 4 -1.70 -3.35 -19.98
C LEU A 4 -1.82 -1.85 -20.29
N ASN A 5 -2.81 -1.44 -21.10
CA ASN A 5 -3.02 -0.06 -21.53
C ASN A 5 -1.76 0.60 -22.15
N LEU A 6 -0.99 -0.18 -22.93
CA LEU A 6 0.25 0.28 -23.57
C LEU A 6 0.09 0.64 -25.06
N THR A 7 -1.10 0.48 -25.63
CA THR A 7 -1.38 0.76 -27.06
C THR A 7 -1.03 2.19 -27.46
N ALA A 8 -1.32 3.18 -26.61
CA ALA A 8 -0.97 4.59 -26.86
C ALA A 8 0.55 4.86 -26.92
N PHE A 9 1.37 3.91 -26.46
CA PHE A 9 2.83 4.04 -26.38
C PHE A 9 3.58 3.01 -27.25
N GLU A 10 2.87 2.28 -28.11
CA GLU A 10 3.44 1.21 -28.94
C GLU A 10 4.60 1.69 -29.83
N ASN A 11 4.48 2.89 -30.40
CA ASN A 11 5.50 3.48 -31.28
C ASN A 11 6.56 4.31 -30.51
N LYS A 12 6.54 4.32 -29.17
CA LYS A 12 7.56 5.02 -28.38
C LYS A 12 8.68 4.07 -28.02
N LEU A 13 9.91 4.57 -28.10
CA LEU A 13 11.09 3.84 -27.63
C LEU A 13 10.96 3.53 -26.13
N ALA A 14 11.27 2.28 -25.73
CA ALA A 14 11.18 1.86 -24.33
C ALA A 14 11.97 2.77 -23.37
N GLY A 15 13.08 3.36 -23.84
CA GLY A 15 13.89 4.31 -23.08
C GLY A 15 13.14 5.60 -22.68
N SER A 16 12.18 6.07 -23.49
CA SER A 16 11.42 7.30 -23.26
C SER A 16 10.12 7.10 -22.49
N LEU A 17 9.80 5.85 -22.10
CA LEU A 17 8.67 5.56 -21.23
C LEU A 17 8.92 6.01 -19.79
N SER A 18 7.84 6.38 -19.09
CA SER A 18 7.88 6.62 -17.64
C SER A 18 8.26 5.33 -16.90
N GLY A 19 8.77 5.46 -15.66
CA GLY A 19 9.14 4.29 -14.84
C GLY A 19 8.02 3.26 -14.74
N GLY A 20 6.79 3.71 -14.48
CA GLY A 20 5.63 2.81 -14.44
C GLY A 20 5.29 2.15 -15.77
N ASN A 21 5.41 2.86 -16.90
CA ASN A 21 5.17 2.25 -18.21
C ASN A 21 6.26 1.26 -18.62
N LYS A 22 7.53 1.51 -18.23
CA LYS A 22 8.61 0.53 -18.38
C LYS A 22 8.31 -0.75 -17.61
N ARG A 23 7.74 -0.61 -16.42
CA ARG A 23 7.36 -1.74 -15.57
C ARG A 23 6.20 -2.54 -16.16
N LYS A 24 5.15 -1.86 -16.61
CA LYS A 24 4.05 -2.48 -17.37
C LYS A 24 4.57 -3.20 -18.62
N LEU A 25 5.50 -2.58 -19.36
CA LEU A 25 6.12 -3.21 -20.53
C LEU A 25 6.91 -4.46 -20.15
N SER A 26 7.65 -4.44 -19.03
CA SER A 26 8.37 -5.62 -18.52
C SER A 26 7.43 -6.79 -18.22
N VAL A 27 6.28 -6.52 -17.58
CA VAL A 27 5.24 -7.53 -17.33
C VAL A 27 4.66 -8.01 -18.66
N ALA A 28 4.38 -7.11 -19.60
CA ALA A 28 3.88 -7.46 -20.93
C ALA A 28 4.82 -8.43 -21.64
N ILE A 29 6.13 -8.15 -21.63
CA ILE A 29 7.16 -8.99 -22.26
C ILE A 29 7.19 -10.38 -21.63
N ALA A 30 7.13 -10.47 -20.30
CA ALA A 30 7.12 -11.75 -19.59
C ALA A 30 5.89 -12.61 -19.94
N MET A 31 4.79 -11.99 -20.38
CA MET A 31 3.55 -12.67 -20.75
C MET A 31 3.45 -13.06 -22.23
N ILE A 32 4.30 -12.53 -23.12
CA ILE A 32 4.17 -12.75 -24.59
C ILE A 32 4.07 -14.24 -24.94
N GLY A 33 4.79 -15.10 -24.20
CA GLY A 33 4.84 -16.54 -24.44
C GLY A 33 3.77 -17.36 -23.72
N SER A 34 2.78 -16.74 -23.07
CA SER A 34 1.78 -17.41 -22.23
C SER A 34 2.40 -18.49 -21.30
N PRO A 35 3.39 -18.13 -20.46
CA PRO A 35 4.09 -19.12 -19.66
C PRO A 35 3.18 -19.72 -18.59
N SER A 36 3.39 -21.00 -18.27
CA SER A 36 2.67 -21.68 -17.19
C SER A 36 3.08 -21.20 -15.79
N ILE A 37 4.26 -20.58 -15.67
CA ILE A 37 4.75 -19.97 -14.43
C ILE A 37 5.34 -18.60 -14.76
N LEU A 38 4.88 -17.57 -14.05
CA LEU A 38 5.32 -16.20 -14.22
C LEU A 38 6.02 -15.71 -12.94
N PHE A 39 7.27 -15.28 -13.05
CA PHE A 39 8.03 -14.69 -11.95
C PHE A 39 8.09 -13.18 -12.08
N LEU A 40 7.66 -12.45 -11.05
CA LEU A 40 7.64 -10.99 -11.03
C LEU A 40 8.42 -10.46 -9.83
N ASP A 41 9.55 -9.79 -10.08
CA ASP A 41 10.40 -9.30 -9.00
C ASP A 41 10.11 -7.83 -8.65
N GLU A 42 9.33 -7.53 -7.61
CA GLU A 42 8.90 -6.17 -7.22
C GLU A 42 8.07 -5.48 -8.32
N PRO A 43 6.93 -6.06 -8.77
CA PRO A 43 6.17 -5.57 -9.92
C PRO A 43 5.70 -4.13 -9.75
N SER A 44 5.20 -3.72 -8.57
CA SER A 44 4.65 -2.37 -8.34
C SER A 44 5.59 -1.29 -7.84
N THR A 45 6.86 -1.61 -7.66
CA THR A 45 7.82 -0.67 -7.07
C THR A 45 8.07 0.55 -7.98
N GLY A 46 7.98 1.75 -7.38
CA GLY A 46 8.19 3.02 -8.07
C GLY A 46 7.02 3.50 -8.93
N MET A 47 5.83 2.87 -8.81
CA MET A 47 4.62 3.30 -9.50
C MET A 47 3.72 4.15 -8.60
N ASP A 48 3.01 5.10 -9.20
CA ASP A 48 2.00 5.88 -8.50
C ASP A 48 0.84 4.98 -8.03
N PRO A 49 0.07 5.39 -7.00
CA PRO A 49 -0.98 4.55 -6.44
C PRO A 49 -2.03 4.05 -7.44
N VAL A 50 -2.35 4.86 -8.47
CA VAL A 50 -3.34 4.50 -9.49
C VAL A 50 -2.76 3.45 -10.43
N SER A 51 -1.54 3.66 -10.92
CA SER A 51 -0.87 2.71 -11.82
C SER A 51 -0.53 1.39 -11.12
N ARG A 52 -0.24 1.41 -9.81
CA ARG A 52 -0.04 0.21 -8.99
C ARG A 52 -1.30 -0.65 -8.94
N ARG A 53 -2.46 -0.06 -8.62
CA ARG A 53 -3.75 -0.78 -8.63
C ARG A 53 -4.07 -1.36 -10.00
N PHE A 54 -3.89 -0.58 -11.06
CA PHE A 54 -4.09 -1.07 -12.42
C PHE A 54 -3.23 -2.31 -12.72
N MET A 55 -1.97 -2.34 -12.27
CA MET A 55 -1.13 -3.51 -12.46
C MET A 55 -1.57 -4.70 -11.60
N TRP A 56 -2.08 -4.45 -10.39
CA TRP A 56 -2.67 -5.51 -9.58
C TRP A 56 -3.88 -6.13 -10.25
N ASP A 57 -4.76 -5.31 -10.83
CA ASP A 57 -5.93 -5.78 -11.57
C ASP A 57 -5.49 -6.69 -12.74
N VAL A 58 -4.48 -6.27 -13.49
CA VAL A 58 -3.94 -7.07 -14.60
C VAL A 58 -3.33 -8.40 -14.12
N ILE A 59 -2.50 -8.39 -13.06
CA ILE A 59 -1.91 -9.62 -12.50
C ILE A 59 -3.01 -10.56 -11.99
N SER A 60 -4.03 -10.01 -11.33
CA SER A 60 -5.18 -10.76 -10.84
C SER A 60 -5.97 -11.40 -11.97
N GLU A 61 -6.27 -10.65 -13.04
CA GLU A 61 -6.91 -11.17 -14.25
C GLU A 61 -6.11 -12.31 -14.87
N ILE A 62 -4.78 -12.18 -14.99
CA ILE A 62 -3.94 -13.23 -15.57
C ILE A 62 -4.02 -14.52 -14.75
N SER A 63 -3.94 -14.39 -13.42
CA SER A 63 -4.01 -15.54 -12.52
C SER A 63 -5.40 -16.20 -12.49
N THR A 64 -6.46 -15.40 -12.65
CA THR A 64 -7.85 -15.83 -12.41
C THR A 64 -8.61 -16.21 -13.68
N TYR A 65 -8.48 -15.41 -14.75
CA TYR A 65 -9.32 -15.51 -15.94
C TYR A 65 -8.94 -16.68 -16.84
N ASN A 66 -7.64 -16.97 -16.97
CA ASN A 66 -7.17 -18.06 -17.81
C ASN A 66 -6.76 -19.30 -17.00
N LYS A 67 -6.43 -19.19 -15.69
CA LYS A 67 -5.87 -20.27 -14.85
C LYS A 67 -4.68 -21.03 -15.49
N GLU A 68 -4.10 -20.50 -16.54
CA GLU A 68 -3.01 -21.13 -17.30
C GLU A 68 -1.65 -20.89 -16.64
N ALA A 69 -1.53 -19.84 -15.81
CA ALA A 69 -0.27 -19.39 -15.25
C ALA A 69 -0.30 -19.31 -13.71
N THR A 70 0.71 -19.89 -13.07
CA THR A 70 1.02 -19.66 -11.65
C THR A 70 1.92 -18.42 -11.53
N VAL A 71 1.48 -17.40 -10.81
CA VAL A 71 2.26 -16.18 -10.57
C VAL A 71 3.02 -16.29 -9.25
N VAL A 72 4.33 -16.06 -9.29
CA VAL A 72 5.19 -15.92 -8.12
C VAL A 72 5.75 -14.51 -8.14
N LEU A 73 5.39 -13.71 -7.14
CA LEU A 73 5.88 -12.34 -7.01
C LEU A 73 6.69 -12.16 -5.72
N THR A 74 7.70 -11.30 -5.79
CA THR A 74 8.41 -10.77 -4.62
C THR A 74 7.93 -9.34 -4.40
N THR A 75 7.72 -8.99 -3.14
CA THR A 75 7.34 -7.63 -2.75
C THR A 75 7.67 -7.40 -1.30
N HIS A 76 8.05 -6.17 -0.98
CA HIS A 76 8.12 -5.66 0.38
C HIS A 76 6.80 -5.01 0.85
N SER A 77 5.81 -4.88 -0.05
CA SER A 77 4.50 -4.30 0.26
C SER A 77 3.53 -5.37 0.75
N MET A 78 3.10 -5.24 2.00
CA MET A 78 2.06 -6.13 2.54
C MET A 78 0.71 -5.90 1.83
N GLU A 79 0.40 -4.67 1.41
CA GLU A 79 -0.82 -4.38 0.64
C GLU A 79 -0.84 -5.17 -0.69
N GLU A 80 0.30 -5.27 -1.37
CA GLU A 80 0.42 -6.03 -2.62
C GLU A 80 0.26 -7.53 -2.37
N CYS A 81 0.91 -8.06 -1.33
CA CYS A 81 0.71 -9.45 -0.90
C CYS A 81 -0.77 -9.72 -0.63
N GLU A 82 -1.46 -8.82 0.06
CA GLU A 82 -2.87 -9.00 0.43
C GLU A 82 -3.82 -8.93 -0.76
N ALA A 83 -3.53 -8.07 -1.73
CA ALA A 83 -4.37 -7.91 -2.92
C ALA A 83 -4.20 -9.06 -3.93
N LEU A 84 -2.99 -9.62 -4.08
CA LEU A 84 -2.66 -10.54 -5.17
C LEU A 84 -2.41 -11.98 -4.73
N CYS A 85 -1.88 -12.21 -3.53
CA CYS A 85 -1.35 -13.51 -3.16
C CYS A 85 -2.38 -14.36 -2.40
N THR A 86 -2.58 -15.60 -2.88
CA THR A 86 -3.34 -16.62 -2.11
C THR A 86 -2.50 -17.24 -1.00
N ARG A 87 -1.18 -17.28 -1.19
CA ARG A 87 -0.18 -17.76 -0.23
C ARG A 87 0.98 -16.79 -0.17
N VAL A 88 1.46 -16.51 1.02
CA VAL A 88 2.59 -15.60 1.28
C VAL A 88 3.69 -16.39 1.97
N GLY A 89 4.92 -16.16 1.51
CA GLY A 89 6.13 -16.67 2.14
C GLY A 89 6.98 -15.51 2.66
N ILE A 90 7.37 -15.54 3.94
CA ILE A 90 8.24 -14.50 4.51
C ILE A 90 9.67 -15.01 4.53
N MET A 91 10.57 -14.27 3.88
CA MET A 91 11.99 -14.58 3.78
C MET A 91 12.80 -13.66 4.69
N VAL A 92 13.69 -14.24 5.51
CA VAL A 92 14.57 -13.49 6.44
C VAL A 92 15.95 -14.10 6.41
N GLY A 93 16.99 -13.27 6.18
CA GLY A 93 18.38 -13.71 6.15
C GLY A 93 18.67 -14.80 5.12
N GLY A 94 17.99 -14.76 3.96
CA GLY A 94 18.14 -15.76 2.89
C GLY A 94 17.39 -17.08 3.11
N GLY A 95 16.62 -17.21 4.20
CA GLY A 95 15.80 -18.39 4.48
C GLY A 95 14.30 -18.08 4.53
N LEU A 96 13.47 -19.00 4.02
CA LEU A 96 12.02 -18.92 4.15
C LEU A 96 11.61 -19.29 5.59
N LYS A 97 11.11 -18.31 6.35
CA LYS A 97 10.75 -18.49 7.77
C LYS A 97 9.33 -18.97 7.96
N CYS A 98 8.40 -18.52 7.13
CA CYS A 98 7.02 -18.98 7.16
C CYS A 98 6.42 -18.98 5.76
N LEU A 99 5.41 -19.83 5.58
CA LEU A 99 4.66 -19.98 4.34
C LEU A 99 3.23 -20.39 4.69
N GLY A 100 2.24 -19.65 4.19
CA GLY A 100 0.84 -19.95 4.50
C GLY A 100 -0.11 -18.99 3.78
N SER A 101 -1.41 -19.17 3.99
CA SER A 101 -2.37 -18.11 3.62
C SER A 101 -2.15 -16.89 4.51
N ILE A 102 -2.54 -15.71 4.02
CA ILE A 102 -2.46 -14.47 4.80
C ILE A 102 -3.18 -14.63 6.14
N GLN A 103 -4.36 -15.24 6.15
CA GLN A 103 -5.13 -15.47 7.37
C GLN A 103 -4.41 -16.40 8.35
N HIS A 104 -3.75 -17.46 7.86
CA HIS A 104 -2.95 -18.35 8.71
C HIS A 104 -1.77 -17.61 9.33
N LEU A 105 -1.06 -16.79 8.55
CA LEU A 105 0.07 -16.02 9.04
C LEU A 105 -0.36 -14.95 10.05
N LYS A 106 -1.46 -14.23 9.79
CA LYS A 106 -2.04 -13.26 10.72
C LYS A 106 -2.46 -13.93 12.04
N GLY A 107 -3.07 -15.11 11.99
CA GLY A 107 -3.47 -15.83 13.21
C GLY A 107 -2.29 -16.42 14.00
N ARG A 108 -1.21 -16.81 13.32
CA ARG A 108 -0.04 -17.44 13.95
C ARG A 108 0.98 -16.43 14.48
N PHE A 109 1.17 -15.32 13.77
CA PHE A 109 2.24 -14.35 14.00
C PHE A 109 1.74 -12.92 14.24
N GLY A 110 0.44 -12.65 14.04
CA GLY A 110 -0.12 -11.34 14.37
C GLY A 110 -0.14 -11.14 15.87
N ASP A 111 0.34 -9.99 16.33
CA ASP A 111 0.26 -9.58 17.72
C ASP A 111 -0.65 -8.35 17.84
N GLY A 112 -1.69 -8.49 18.66
CA GLY A 112 -2.70 -7.45 18.87
C GLY A 112 -3.68 -7.21 17.72
N LEU A 113 -4.50 -6.18 17.90
CA LEU A 113 -5.55 -5.76 16.97
C LEU A 113 -5.30 -4.29 16.64
N MET A 114 -5.09 -3.98 15.36
CA MET A 114 -4.89 -2.61 14.89
C MET A 114 -6.19 -2.10 14.27
N PHE A 115 -6.68 -0.97 14.77
CA PHE A 115 -7.80 -0.24 14.20
C PHE A 115 -7.34 1.13 13.71
N ASP A 116 -7.70 1.46 12.47
CA ASP A 116 -7.56 2.81 11.94
C ASP A 116 -8.93 3.50 12.01
N ALA A 117 -8.97 4.67 12.64
CA ALA A 117 -10.20 5.44 12.84
C ALA A 117 -10.04 6.83 12.21
N LYS A 118 -10.72 7.04 11.08
CA LYS A 118 -10.78 8.36 10.44
C LYS A 118 -11.85 9.22 11.11
N LEU A 119 -11.41 10.15 11.95
CA LEU A 119 -12.29 11.12 12.57
C LEU A 119 -12.74 12.18 11.55
N GLN A 120 -13.99 12.61 11.65
CA GLN A 120 -14.43 13.78 10.88
C GLN A 120 -13.70 15.03 11.39
N PRO A 121 -13.32 15.95 10.49
CA PRO A 121 -12.79 17.23 10.94
C PRO A 121 -13.86 17.90 11.82
N PRO A 122 -13.49 18.40 13.01
CA PRO A 122 -14.45 19.01 13.91
C PRO A 122 -15.12 20.21 13.24
N SER A 123 -16.42 20.39 13.48
CA SER A 123 -17.14 21.57 13.00
C SER A 123 -16.55 22.83 13.64
N GLU A 124 -16.66 23.97 12.96
CA GLU A 124 -16.17 25.26 13.48
C GLU A 124 -16.78 25.59 14.85
N SER A 125 -18.05 25.22 15.08
CA SER A 125 -18.72 25.33 16.37
C SER A 125 -18.11 24.44 17.46
N ALA A 126 -17.68 23.22 17.12
CA ALA A 126 -17.02 22.32 18.06
C ALA A 126 -15.61 22.81 18.41
N VAL A 127 -14.87 23.35 17.43
CA VAL A 127 -13.57 23.99 17.66
C VAL A 127 -13.72 25.22 18.54
N ARG A 128 -14.70 26.09 18.28
CA ARG A 128 -14.98 27.26 19.13
C ARG A 128 -15.38 26.87 20.55
N ALA A 129 -16.23 25.85 20.71
CA ALA A 129 -16.61 25.35 22.03
C ALA A 129 -15.42 24.77 22.81
N LEU A 130 -14.52 24.04 22.13
CA LEU A 130 -13.27 23.57 22.74
C LEU A 130 -12.34 24.73 23.10
N ALA A 131 -12.22 25.73 22.22
CA ALA A 131 -11.38 26.90 22.47
C ALA A 131 -11.86 27.70 23.69
N LEU A 132 -13.18 27.95 23.80
CA LEU A 132 -13.79 28.60 24.96
C LEU A 132 -13.61 27.78 26.25
N ARG A 133 -13.73 26.45 26.17
CA ARG A 133 -13.63 25.56 27.33
C ARG A 133 -12.22 25.48 27.92
N TYR A 134 -11.18 25.59 27.09
CA TYR A 134 -9.80 25.35 27.51
C TYR A 134 -8.90 26.58 27.48
N PHE A 135 -9.24 27.60 26.69
CA PHE A 135 -8.44 28.82 26.56
C PHE A 135 -9.15 30.09 27.06
N GLU A 136 -10.40 29.98 27.54
CA GLU A 136 -11.17 31.04 28.24
C GLU A 136 -11.20 32.42 27.53
N SER A 137 -11.00 32.48 26.20
CA SER A 137 -10.89 33.73 25.44
C SER A 137 -11.23 33.55 23.95
N GLU A 138 -12.05 34.45 23.38
CA GLU A 138 -12.39 34.46 21.95
C GLU A 138 -11.36 35.21 21.07
N ASP A 139 -10.47 36.03 21.66
CA ASP A 139 -9.71 37.05 20.91
C ASP A 139 -8.18 37.05 21.13
N SER A 140 -7.62 36.11 21.88
CA SER A 140 -6.17 36.07 22.11
C SER A 140 -5.48 35.01 21.26
N HIS A 141 -4.46 35.43 20.50
CA HIS A 141 -3.52 34.59 19.79
C HIS A 141 -3.13 33.36 20.64
N ILE A 142 -3.57 32.18 20.21
CA ILE A 142 -3.13 30.92 20.82
C ILE A 142 -1.70 30.69 20.32
N SER A 143 -0.73 30.73 21.23
CA SER A 143 0.66 30.47 20.85
C SER A 143 0.87 28.98 20.58
N ARG A 144 1.83 28.66 19.70
CA ARG A 144 2.16 27.26 19.37
C ARG A 144 2.50 26.43 20.61
N ASP A 145 3.15 27.04 21.61
CA ASP A 145 3.56 26.38 22.84
C ASP A 145 2.36 26.00 23.73
N GLN A 146 1.29 26.82 23.73
CA GLN A 146 0.05 26.49 24.45
C GLN A 146 -0.68 25.31 23.82
N VAL A 147 -0.69 25.21 22.49
CA VAL A 147 -1.27 24.07 21.78
C VAL A 147 -0.47 22.80 22.03
N VAL A 148 0.86 22.87 21.94
CA VAL A 148 1.75 21.72 22.14
C VAL A 148 1.63 21.19 23.58
N GLY A 149 1.68 22.05 24.59
CA GLY A 149 1.54 21.63 25.99
C GLY A 149 0.17 21.00 26.29
N MET A 150 -0.89 21.44 25.61
CA MET A 150 -2.22 20.85 25.79
C MET A 150 -2.38 19.52 25.03
N CYS A 151 -1.78 19.37 23.85
CA CYS A 151 -1.69 18.09 23.16
C CYS A 151 -0.90 17.05 23.96
N GLU A 152 0.20 17.44 24.62
CA GLU A 152 0.95 16.58 25.53
C GLU A 152 0.15 16.22 26.79
N SER A 153 -0.70 17.12 27.28
CA SER A 153 -1.61 16.84 28.40
C SER A 153 -2.72 15.83 28.07
N TRP A 154 -3.05 15.70 26.78
CA TRP A 154 -4.11 14.82 26.28
C TRP A 154 -3.60 13.46 25.78
N GLY A 155 -2.28 13.31 25.59
CA GLY A 155 -1.68 12.08 25.12
C GLY A 155 -0.43 11.72 25.89
N GLU A 156 -0.46 10.60 26.62
CA GLU A 156 0.76 9.95 27.12
C GLU A 156 1.61 9.51 25.92
N ALA A 157 2.70 10.22 25.64
CA ALA A 157 3.70 9.86 24.64
C ALA A 157 4.65 8.75 25.13
N SER A 158 4.10 7.68 25.72
CA SER A 158 4.86 6.50 26.13
C SER A 158 4.58 5.27 25.25
N ALA A 159 4.11 5.48 24.02
CA ALA A 159 4.19 4.45 22.99
C ALA A 159 5.56 4.52 22.29
N THR A 160 6.64 4.27 23.05
CA THR A 160 7.90 3.82 22.46
C THR A 160 7.62 2.47 21.80
N ALA A 161 7.58 2.49 20.47
CA ALA A 161 7.68 1.29 19.66
C ALA A 161 9.01 0.58 19.97
N THR A 162 8.92 -0.58 20.59
CA THR A 162 9.94 -1.64 20.58
C THR A 162 9.28 -2.92 20.11
#